data_AF-A0A1W9HL31-F1
#
_entry.id   AF-A0A1W9HL31-F1
#
_cell.length_a   1.000
_cell.length_b   1.000
_cell.length_c   1.000
_cell.angle_alpha   90.00
_cell.angle_beta   90.00
_cell.angle_gamma   90.00
#
_symmetry.space_group_name_H-M   'P 1'
#
loop_
_entity.id
_entity.type
_entity.pdbx_description
1 polymer ?
#
loop_
_entity_poly.entity_id
_entity_poly.type
_entity_poly.pdbx_seq_one_letter_code
_entity_poly.pdbx_strand_id
1 'polypeptide(L)'
;MRIPIGEVINSGPQQLHFTFERGVFCVLFDRQLKSPTAIFIDEANCKLDSFKLFLAQMTANISLKSGLKAKLIGTPDLMAKTSEFLQRQFIEILAQVPVGGVAEVYYSCEDGKVRLDKKAIEAGKRPVVSQAPDLALSVEEKKEIKVLIVDDSKTIRDLLMQILTRDPRIKVVAMAEKPSEVESLIKTYKPDVMTLDIHMPEMDGVSLLKKLFPVYSIPTVIVTSVTLKEGPMVLDALESGAVDYIHKPGMGELEEVIPIMINKIITAATANLKAIRFSETFSTTKVVSNEEIDNSILIAIGSSTGGTEALRSLLTRLPKNIPPIVIAQHIPPVFSKAFADRLNELCDFNVKEASNGEEVLPNNVYVAPGGQQMKVKKRAGKLTIEVNDDPPVNRHKPSVDYLFDSVSHAMGSKCVGVILTGMGSDGARGLLNLRKRGARTIAQDQDSCVVFGMPKGAIELGAAEKVLPLMRIPDNIIRLVKKIRAA
;
A
#
# COMPACT_ATOMS: atom_id res chain seq x y z
N MET A 1 -6.24 -30.96 -16.39
CA MET A 1 -6.50 -31.96 -17.44
C MET A 1 -6.58 -31.25 -18.77
N ARG A 2 -6.67 -31.97 -19.90
CA ARG A 2 -6.65 -31.37 -21.26
C ARG A 2 -7.74 -30.32 -21.45
N ILE A 3 -7.46 -29.39 -22.36
CA ILE A 3 -8.47 -28.73 -23.17
C ILE A 3 -8.36 -29.33 -24.59
N PRO A 4 -9.46 -29.39 -25.36
CA PRO A 4 -9.43 -29.47 -26.81
C PRO A 4 -9.92 -28.15 -27.44
N ILE A 5 -9.03 -27.44 -28.14
CA ILE A 5 -9.44 -26.50 -29.20
C ILE A 5 -9.78 -27.31 -30.46
N GLY A 6 -10.61 -26.69 -31.30
CA GLY A 6 -11.00 -27.25 -32.60
C GLY A 6 -11.26 -26.18 -33.66
N GLU A 7 -10.74 -24.96 -33.47
CA GLU A 7 -10.57 -23.90 -34.49
C GLU A 7 -9.88 -22.67 -33.86
N VAL A 8 -8.59 -22.47 -34.15
CA VAL A 8 -7.91 -21.18 -33.92
C VAL A 8 -7.26 -20.71 -35.21
N ILE A 9 -7.72 -19.55 -35.69
CA ILE A 9 -6.94 -18.54 -36.42
C ILE A 9 -7.59 -17.21 -35.98
N ASN A 10 -7.18 -16.49 -34.92
CA ASN A 10 -5.81 -16.27 -34.40
C ASN A 10 -5.68 -16.33 -32.85
N SER A 11 -4.71 -17.12 -32.37
CA SER A 11 -3.82 -16.92 -31.20
C SER A 11 -4.25 -16.22 -29.89
N GLY A 12 -4.39 -17.01 -28.80
CA GLY A 12 -4.23 -16.58 -27.38
C GLY A 12 -5.43 -15.85 -26.74
N PRO A 13 -5.48 -15.63 -25.39
CA PRO A 13 -4.46 -15.88 -24.35
C PRO A 13 -4.79 -17.01 -23.36
N GLN A 14 -6.02 -17.54 -23.44
CA GLN A 14 -6.66 -18.60 -22.57
C GLN A 14 -5.98 -21.93 -22.79
N GLN A 15 -4.93 -22.47 -23.49
CA GLN A 15 -4.82 -23.76 -24.14
C GLN A 15 -3.36 -24.09 -24.51
N LEU A 16 -2.48 -24.35 -23.55
CA LEU A 16 -1.92 -23.26 -22.74
C LEU A 16 -1.65 -22.04 -23.66
N HIS A 17 -2.51 -21.01 -23.72
CA HIS A 17 -3.09 -20.59 -25.03
C HIS A 17 -2.05 -19.89 -25.93
N PHE A 18 -1.43 -20.68 -26.80
CA PHE A 18 -0.32 -20.26 -27.63
C PHE A 18 -0.44 -20.92 -29.00
N THR A 19 -0.44 -20.15 -30.09
CA THR A 19 -0.72 -20.71 -31.42
C THR A 19 0.49 -20.69 -32.35
N PHE A 20 1.25 -21.77 -32.57
CA PHE A 20 1.42 -23.00 -31.79
C PHE A 20 0.17 -23.87 -31.49
N GLU A 21 0.45 -24.94 -30.75
CA GLU A 21 -0.13 -25.28 -29.44
C GLU A 21 0.88 -26.21 -28.71
N ARG A 22 2.00 -26.52 -29.40
CA ARG A 22 3.36 -26.63 -28.87
C ARG A 22 3.85 -25.32 -28.30
N GLY A 23 3.05 -24.67 -27.47
CA GLY A 23 3.43 -23.43 -26.83
C GLY A 23 4.87 -23.53 -26.33
N VAL A 24 5.60 -22.41 -26.37
CA VAL A 24 6.68 -22.27 -25.40
C VAL A 24 5.98 -22.17 -24.06
N PHE A 25 5.68 -23.36 -23.53
CA PHE A 25 5.24 -23.61 -22.20
C PHE A 25 6.35 -22.99 -21.34
N CYS A 26 6.16 -21.74 -20.93
CA CYS A 26 6.96 -21.22 -19.84
C CYS A 26 6.61 -22.13 -18.68
N VAL A 27 7.63 -22.69 -18.04
CA VAL A 27 7.47 -23.53 -16.89
C VAL A 27 8.69 -23.28 -16.00
N LEU A 28 8.49 -23.12 -14.70
CA LEU A 28 9.40 -22.44 -13.78
C LEU A 28 9.51 -23.14 -12.37
N PHE A 29 10.03 -24.38 -12.26
CA PHE A 29 10.02 -25.17 -10.99
C PHE A 29 10.82 -24.58 -9.77
N ASP A 30 10.93 -25.32 -8.65
CA ASP A 30 12.07 -25.21 -7.68
C ASP A 30 13.44 -25.37 -8.40
N ARG A 31 14.63 -25.27 -7.78
CA ARG A 31 15.73 -24.55 -8.45
C ARG A 31 16.75 -25.26 -9.37
N GLN A 32 16.69 -26.56 -9.75
CA GLN A 32 17.79 -27.18 -10.56
C GLN A 32 17.45 -28.23 -11.69
N LEU A 33 16.31 -28.10 -12.40
CA LEU A 33 15.90 -28.73 -13.71
C LEU A 33 15.44 -30.20 -13.80
N LYS A 34 14.18 -30.50 -14.22
CA LYS A 34 13.85 -31.48 -15.31
C LYS A 34 12.42 -31.39 -15.89
N SER A 35 11.36 -31.40 -15.09
CA SER A 35 10.06 -30.79 -15.51
C SER A 35 10.07 -29.32 -15.10
N PRO A 36 9.03 -28.50 -15.29
CA PRO A 36 8.96 -27.28 -14.46
C PRO A 36 7.54 -26.79 -13.98
N THR A 37 7.41 -25.77 -13.08
CA THR A 37 6.09 -25.30 -12.53
C THR A 37 5.27 -24.55 -13.57
N ALA A 38 3.95 -24.74 -13.55
CA ALA A 38 2.95 -23.96 -14.29
C ALA A 38 3.28 -23.78 -15.78
N ILE A 39 2.66 -24.58 -16.66
CA ILE A 39 2.61 -24.33 -18.11
C ILE A 39 1.78 -23.06 -18.30
N PHE A 40 2.46 -21.92 -18.02
CA PHE A 40 1.96 -20.66 -17.45
C PHE A 40 0.42 -20.62 -17.24
N ILE A 41 -0.50 -20.15 -18.10
CA ILE A 41 -0.55 -19.22 -19.25
C ILE A 41 -1.92 -18.50 -19.09
N ASP A 42 -2.19 -17.48 -19.90
CA ASP A 42 -3.07 -16.34 -19.61
C ASP A 42 -2.47 -15.41 -18.56
N GLU A 43 -2.13 -14.19 -19.00
CA GLU A 43 -1.51 -13.17 -18.15
C GLU A 43 -2.54 -12.25 -17.47
N ALA A 44 -3.82 -12.34 -17.83
CA ALA A 44 -4.83 -11.36 -17.43
C ALA A 44 -5.14 -11.33 -15.91
N ASN A 45 -4.92 -12.42 -15.17
CA ASN A 45 -5.45 -12.57 -13.81
C ASN A 45 -4.47 -13.06 -12.72
N CYS A 46 -3.16 -13.14 -12.98
CA CYS A 46 -2.15 -13.52 -11.99
C CYS A 46 -1.35 -12.32 -11.45
N LYS A 47 -1.93 -11.56 -10.51
CA LYS A 47 -1.20 -10.49 -9.76
C LYS A 47 -0.21 -11.13 -8.76
N LEU A 48 1.10 -11.06 -9.06
CA LEU A 48 2.09 -11.98 -8.48
C LEU A 48 3.41 -11.31 -8.09
N ASP A 49 3.45 -10.62 -6.94
CA ASP A 49 4.70 -10.15 -6.32
C ASP A 49 5.13 -10.96 -5.08
N SER A 50 4.24 -11.75 -4.50
CA SER A 50 4.48 -12.54 -3.27
C SER A 50 5.52 -13.68 -3.41
N PHE A 51 6.03 -13.93 -4.63
CA PHE A 51 6.68 -15.21 -4.98
C PHE A 51 8.22 -15.16 -5.04
N LYS A 52 8.84 -13.97 -4.96
CA LYS A 52 10.29 -13.79 -5.16
C LYS A 52 11.19 -14.39 -4.07
N LEU A 53 10.66 -14.75 -2.90
CA LEU A 53 11.46 -15.30 -1.79
C LEU A 53 11.57 -16.84 -1.77
N PHE A 54 10.73 -17.56 -2.52
CA PHE A 54 10.72 -19.03 -2.52
C PHE A 54 11.71 -19.63 -3.54
N LEU A 55 11.91 -18.96 -4.68
CA LEU A 55 12.83 -19.38 -5.76
C LEU A 55 14.30 -19.10 -5.40
N ALA A 56 14.82 -19.72 -4.32
CA ALA A 56 16.04 -19.25 -3.64
C ALA A 56 17.29 -20.16 -3.63
N GLN A 57 17.22 -21.51 -3.69
CA GLN A 57 18.38 -22.36 -3.34
C GLN A 57 18.83 -23.44 -4.38
N MET A 58 19.52 -23.12 -5.50
CA MET A 58 19.97 -24.12 -6.55
C MET A 58 20.14 -23.53 -8.00
N THR A 59 20.65 -24.30 -9.00
CA THR A 59 20.65 -24.13 -10.50
C THR A 59 21.37 -25.29 -11.26
N ALA A 60 20.87 -25.84 -12.41
CA ALA A 60 21.68 -26.66 -13.39
C ALA A 60 21.05 -26.90 -14.80
N ASN A 61 21.62 -26.33 -15.87
CA ASN A 61 21.05 -26.38 -17.24
C ASN A 61 21.14 -27.76 -17.96
N ILE A 62 20.25 -28.04 -18.94
CA ILE A 62 20.22 -29.31 -19.71
C ILE A 62 20.14 -29.07 -21.23
N SER A 63 20.90 -29.86 -22.00
CA SER A 63 20.79 -29.98 -23.46
C SER A 63 20.13 -31.30 -23.86
N LEU A 64 19.32 -31.29 -24.93
CA LEU A 64 18.69 -32.47 -25.53
C LEU A 64 19.49 -32.96 -26.74
N LYS A 65 19.35 -34.25 -27.10
CA LYS A 65 20.09 -34.85 -28.23
C LYS A 65 19.80 -34.23 -29.60
N SER A 66 18.73 -33.45 -29.72
CA SER A 66 18.35 -32.67 -30.91
C SER A 66 18.98 -31.26 -30.98
N GLY A 67 19.97 -30.94 -30.14
CA GLY A 67 20.62 -29.62 -30.09
C GLY A 67 19.82 -28.53 -29.36
N LEU A 68 18.54 -28.77 -29.09
CA LEU A 68 17.68 -27.93 -28.25
C LEU A 68 18.22 -27.83 -26.82
N LYS A 69 18.25 -26.60 -26.30
CA LYS A 69 18.66 -26.26 -24.93
C LYS A 69 17.42 -25.95 -24.11
N ALA A 70 17.31 -26.51 -22.90
CA ALA A 70 16.17 -26.30 -22.03
C ALA A 70 16.61 -25.72 -20.69
N LYS A 71 16.03 -24.58 -20.32
CA LYS A 71 16.02 -24.13 -18.92
C LYS A 71 14.69 -24.55 -18.31
N LEU A 72 14.76 -25.65 -17.61
CA LEU A 72 13.70 -26.25 -16.81
C LEU A 72 13.94 -25.76 -15.38
N ILE A 73 13.25 -26.31 -14.37
CA ILE A 73 13.70 -26.19 -12.98
C ILE A 73 13.29 -27.50 -12.18
N GLY A 74 13.57 -27.74 -10.89
CA GLY A 74 13.07 -28.90 -10.10
C GLY A 74 13.59 -28.97 -8.65
N THR A 75 13.03 -29.82 -7.76
CA THR A 75 13.69 -30.40 -6.55
C THR A 75 14.50 -31.64 -6.95
N PRO A 76 15.61 -32.07 -6.30
CA PRO A 76 16.60 -32.99 -6.92
C PRO A 76 16.07 -34.29 -7.54
N ASP A 77 15.02 -34.87 -6.97
CA ASP A 77 14.34 -36.06 -7.50
C ASP A 77 13.35 -35.74 -8.65
N LEU A 78 12.68 -34.59 -8.60
CA LEU A 78 11.91 -34.02 -9.71
C LEU A 78 12.84 -33.58 -10.86
N MET A 79 14.06 -33.14 -10.53
CA MET A 79 15.20 -32.93 -11.42
C MET A 79 15.83 -34.23 -11.92
N ALA A 80 15.39 -35.41 -11.45
CA ALA A 80 15.86 -36.70 -11.95
C ALA A 80 14.92 -37.30 -13.02
N LYS A 81 13.62 -36.94 -13.03
CA LYS A 81 12.59 -37.70 -13.76
C LYS A 81 12.24 -37.22 -15.18
N THR A 82 12.35 -35.93 -15.54
CA THR A 82 11.61 -35.41 -16.72
C THR A 82 12.39 -34.90 -17.94
N SER A 83 13.71 -34.66 -17.87
CA SER A 83 14.57 -34.68 -19.08
C SER A 83 14.62 -36.07 -19.72
N GLU A 84 14.47 -37.16 -18.94
CA GLU A 84 14.32 -38.49 -19.52
C GLU A 84 13.03 -38.60 -20.36
N PHE A 85 11.93 -38.03 -19.86
CA PHE A 85 10.68 -37.84 -20.59
C PHE A 85 10.84 -36.92 -21.82
N LEU A 86 11.48 -35.75 -21.69
CA LEU A 86 11.70 -34.81 -22.80
C LEU A 86 12.62 -35.35 -23.90
N GLN A 87 13.70 -36.08 -23.54
CA GLN A 87 14.59 -36.71 -24.51
C GLN A 87 13.90 -37.85 -25.27
N ARG A 88 12.93 -38.55 -24.68
CA ARG A 88 12.14 -39.59 -25.37
C ARG A 88 11.01 -39.00 -26.24
N GLN A 89 10.15 -38.14 -25.69
CA GLN A 89 8.86 -37.79 -26.32
C GLN A 89 8.90 -36.57 -27.25
N PHE A 90 9.88 -35.66 -27.14
CA PHE A 90 9.82 -34.40 -27.88
C PHE A 90 10.42 -34.47 -29.29
N ILE A 91 11.39 -35.37 -29.51
CA ILE A 91 12.14 -35.50 -30.77
C ILE A 91 11.28 -36.08 -31.90
N GLU A 92 10.54 -37.17 -31.63
CA GLU A 92 9.70 -37.89 -32.60
C GLU A 92 8.65 -37.01 -33.28
N ILE A 93 8.20 -35.96 -32.60
CA ILE A 93 7.12 -35.08 -33.04
C ILE A 93 7.69 -33.80 -33.71
N LEU A 94 8.94 -33.41 -33.43
CA LEU A 94 9.62 -32.35 -34.19
C LEU A 94 9.99 -32.82 -35.60
N ALA A 95 10.29 -34.11 -35.77
CA ALA A 95 10.56 -34.72 -37.08
C ALA A 95 9.33 -34.78 -38.02
N GLN A 96 8.14 -34.45 -37.53
CA GLN A 96 6.88 -34.43 -38.30
C GLN A 96 6.51 -33.04 -38.83
N VAL A 97 7.33 -32.01 -38.56
CA VAL A 97 7.11 -30.63 -39.05
C VAL A 97 8.04 -30.36 -40.25
N PRO A 98 7.51 -29.95 -41.42
CA PRO A 98 8.34 -29.59 -42.58
C PRO A 98 9.31 -28.45 -42.28
N VAL A 99 10.49 -28.46 -42.92
CA VAL A 99 11.50 -27.42 -42.74
C VAL A 99 10.95 -26.06 -43.19
N GLY A 100 10.81 -25.13 -42.25
CA GLY A 100 10.23 -23.79 -42.46
C GLY A 100 8.74 -23.65 -42.15
N GLY A 101 8.05 -24.73 -41.73
CA GLY A 101 6.64 -24.69 -41.36
C GLY A 101 6.37 -24.21 -39.92
N VAL A 102 5.15 -23.71 -39.69
CA VAL A 102 4.57 -23.44 -38.36
C VAL A 102 3.55 -24.54 -38.04
N ALA A 103 3.48 -25.01 -36.80
CA ALA A 103 2.65 -26.16 -36.43
C ALA A 103 2.09 -26.11 -35.00
N GLU A 104 0.89 -26.66 -34.82
CA GLU A 104 0.10 -26.60 -33.59
C GLU A 104 0.18 -27.94 -32.83
N VAL A 105 0.48 -27.99 -31.52
CA VAL A 105 0.87 -29.25 -30.80
C VAL A 105 0.62 -29.33 -29.26
N TYR A 106 -0.64 -29.38 -28.84
CA TYR A 106 -1.17 -29.61 -27.48
C TYR A 106 -0.37 -30.55 -26.56
N TYR A 107 -0.28 -30.20 -25.26
CA TYR A 107 0.12 -31.10 -24.17
C TYR A 107 -1.10 -31.61 -23.37
N SER A 108 -0.91 -32.67 -22.58
CA SER A 108 -1.96 -33.37 -21.84
C SER A 108 -1.64 -33.56 -20.37
N CYS A 109 -2.59 -33.17 -19.52
CA CYS A 109 -2.62 -33.56 -18.12
C CYS A 109 -3.77 -34.53 -17.80
N GLU A 110 -4.26 -35.29 -18.79
CA GLU A 110 -5.07 -36.52 -18.57
C GLU A 110 -4.23 -37.79 -18.76
N ASP A 111 -3.47 -37.86 -19.85
CA ASP A 111 -2.73 -39.06 -20.29
C ASP A 111 -1.22 -38.80 -20.55
N GLY A 112 -0.73 -37.59 -20.27
CA GLY A 112 0.68 -37.19 -20.41
C GLY A 112 1.20 -37.03 -21.85
N LYS A 113 0.38 -37.24 -22.89
CA LYS A 113 0.84 -37.27 -24.30
C LYS A 113 0.67 -35.94 -25.04
N VAL A 114 1.67 -35.59 -25.87
CA VAL A 114 1.72 -34.42 -26.76
C VAL A 114 1.19 -34.80 -28.17
N ARG A 115 0.43 -33.94 -28.87
CA ARG A 115 -0.22 -34.23 -30.19
C ARG A 115 -0.39 -32.99 -31.07
N LEU A 116 -0.40 -33.12 -32.40
CA LEU A 116 -0.57 -32.04 -33.40
C LEU A 116 -2.05 -31.67 -33.70
N ASP A 117 -2.36 -30.42 -34.10
CA ASP A 117 -3.58 -30.09 -34.90
C ASP A 117 -3.31 -30.29 -36.40
N LYS A 118 -4.41 -30.34 -37.17
CA LYS A 118 -4.47 -30.37 -38.63
C LYS A 118 -5.38 -29.29 -39.23
N LYS A 119 -6.07 -28.46 -38.45
CA LYS A 119 -7.03 -27.46 -38.99
C LYS A 119 -6.41 -26.21 -39.61
N ALA A 120 -5.10 -26.03 -39.56
CA ALA A 120 -4.37 -25.11 -40.46
C ALA A 120 -4.28 -25.65 -41.91
N ILE A 121 -5.34 -26.32 -42.41
CA ILE A 121 -5.43 -26.94 -43.73
C ILE A 121 -6.85 -26.67 -44.30
N GLU A 122 -6.94 -25.61 -45.10
CA GLU A 122 -7.92 -25.37 -46.18
C GLU A 122 -9.39 -24.99 -45.84
N ALA A 123 -9.78 -23.77 -46.28
CA ALA A 123 -11.10 -23.38 -46.83
C ALA A 123 -12.41 -23.37 -45.98
N GLY A 124 -12.53 -22.39 -45.07
CA GLY A 124 -13.62 -21.39 -45.01
C GLY A 124 -15.11 -21.78 -44.81
N LYS A 125 -15.68 -21.42 -43.64
CA LYS A 125 -17.09 -21.00 -43.40
C LYS A 125 -17.23 -20.31 -42.02
N ARG A 126 -18.40 -19.74 -41.68
CA ARG A 126 -18.67 -19.03 -40.39
C ARG A 126 -19.91 -19.58 -39.64
N PRO A 127 -19.93 -19.49 -38.29
CA PRO A 127 -21.09 -19.77 -37.42
C PRO A 127 -22.00 -18.52 -37.22
N VAL A 128 -22.95 -18.62 -36.27
CA VAL A 128 -24.01 -17.62 -35.95
C VAL A 128 -24.06 -17.34 -34.44
N VAL A 129 -24.59 -16.18 -34.03
CA VAL A 129 -24.77 -15.74 -32.61
C VAL A 129 -26.25 -15.83 -32.18
N SER A 130 -26.51 -16.24 -30.93
CA SER A 130 -27.85 -16.27 -30.31
C SER A 130 -27.92 -15.40 -29.06
N GLN A 131 -29.00 -14.62 -28.90
CA GLN A 131 -29.17 -13.62 -27.84
C GLN A 131 -29.83 -14.18 -26.56
N ALA A 132 -29.34 -13.78 -25.38
CA ALA A 132 -30.11 -13.47 -24.16
C ALA A 132 -29.18 -13.17 -22.96
N PRO A 133 -29.59 -12.36 -21.97
CA PRO A 133 -30.44 -11.16 -22.03
C PRO A 133 -29.59 -9.88 -21.89
N ASP A 134 -30.22 -8.71 -21.74
CA ASP A 134 -29.51 -7.44 -21.52
C ASP A 134 -28.78 -7.39 -20.17
N LEU A 135 -27.48 -7.70 -20.17
CA LEU A 135 -26.51 -6.98 -19.34
C LEU A 135 -25.79 -5.97 -20.23
N ALA A 136 -26.22 -4.72 -20.15
CA ALA A 136 -25.39 -3.61 -20.59
C ALA A 136 -24.11 -3.61 -19.75
N LEU A 137 -23.01 -4.08 -20.35
CA LEU A 137 -21.67 -3.92 -19.79
C LEU A 137 -21.37 -2.42 -19.76
N SER A 138 -21.68 -1.79 -18.63
CA SER A 138 -21.14 -0.49 -18.27
C SER A 138 -19.63 -0.65 -18.17
N VAL A 139 -18.93 -0.29 -19.26
CA VAL A 139 -17.52 0.06 -19.19
C VAL A 139 -17.44 1.13 -18.10
N GLU A 140 -16.80 0.82 -16.97
CA GLU A 140 -16.53 1.84 -15.96
C GLU A 140 -15.63 2.88 -16.61
N GLU A 141 -16.23 4.02 -16.98
CA GLU A 141 -15.48 5.16 -17.50
C GLU A 141 -14.40 5.49 -16.48
N LYS A 142 -13.14 5.48 -16.95
CA LYS A 142 -11.95 5.61 -16.12
C LYS A 142 -11.92 7.01 -15.49
N LYS A 143 -12.61 7.18 -14.36
CA LYS A 143 -13.09 8.47 -13.87
C LYS A 143 -11.96 9.50 -13.84
N GLU A 144 -12.11 10.50 -14.70
CA GLU A 144 -11.20 11.63 -14.85
C GLU A 144 -11.25 12.49 -13.57
N ILE A 145 -10.17 12.47 -12.80
CA ILE A 145 -10.04 13.19 -11.52
C ILE A 145 -9.74 14.66 -11.82
N LYS A 146 -10.70 15.53 -11.49
CA LYS A 146 -10.62 16.96 -11.75
C LYS A 146 -9.89 17.67 -10.62
N VAL A 147 -8.77 18.31 -10.94
CA VAL A 147 -7.92 19.03 -9.99
C VAL A 147 -8.07 20.55 -10.17
N LEU A 148 -8.26 21.26 -9.06
CA LEU A 148 -8.05 22.71 -8.97
C LEU A 148 -6.71 22.97 -8.28
N ILE A 149 -5.84 23.76 -8.90
CA ILE A 149 -4.54 24.16 -8.33
C ILE A 149 -4.65 25.59 -7.79
N VAL A 150 -4.30 25.80 -6.52
CA VAL A 150 -4.29 27.10 -5.84
C VAL A 150 -2.89 27.34 -5.24
N ASP A 151 -2.13 28.28 -5.80
CA ASP A 151 -0.77 28.66 -5.41
C ASP A 151 -0.49 30.05 -6.00
N ASP A 152 0.14 30.97 -5.26
CA ASP A 152 0.33 32.35 -5.77
C ASP A 152 1.38 32.42 -6.89
N SER A 153 2.30 31.46 -6.93
CA SER A 153 3.43 31.44 -7.84
C SER A 153 3.05 30.73 -9.14
N LYS A 154 2.95 31.51 -10.23
CA LYS A 154 2.72 30.97 -11.58
C LYS A 154 3.69 29.82 -11.92
N THR A 155 4.96 29.93 -11.54
CA THR A 155 5.98 28.90 -11.77
C THR A 155 5.63 27.58 -11.07
N ILE A 156 5.06 27.62 -9.86
CA ILE A 156 4.62 26.42 -9.15
C ILE A 156 3.31 25.90 -9.75
N ARG A 157 2.36 26.76 -10.15
CA ARG A 157 1.14 26.32 -10.86
C ARG A 157 1.45 25.61 -12.19
N ASP A 158 2.33 26.18 -13.00
CA ASP A 158 2.79 25.60 -14.27
C ASP A 158 3.53 24.25 -14.03
N LEU A 159 4.38 24.17 -12.99
CA LEU A 159 5.09 22.95 -12.60
C LEU A 159 4.15 21.84 -12.09
N LEU A 160 3.22 22.18 -11.18
CA LEU A 160 2.22 21.25 -10.66
C LEU A 160 1.32 20.71 -11.79
N MET A 161 0.95 21.54 -12.77
CA MET A 161 0.24 21.08 -13.97
C MET A 161 1.07 20.07 -14.77
N GLN A 162 2.33 20.40 -15.09
CA GLN A 162 3.22 19.50 -15.84
C GLN A 162 3.47 18.17 -15.12
N ILE A 163 3.50 18.17 -13.79
CA ILE A 163 3.62 16.96 -12.96
C ILE A 163 2.33 16.14 -13.03
N LEU A 164 1.20 16.76 -12.71
CA LEU A 164 -0.06 16.04 -12.50
C LEU A 164 -0.67 15.51 -13.80
N THR A 165 -0.51 16.23 -14.92
CA THR A 165 -0.99 15.79 -16.25
C THR A 165 -0.18 14.64 -16.86
N ARG A 166 0.90 14.15 -16.21
CA ARG A 166 1.59 12.90 -16.61
C ARG A 166 0.77 11.64 -16.36
N ASP A 167 -0.19 11.66 -15.42
CA ASP A 167 -1.10 10.54 -15.21
C ASP A 167 -2.42 10.77 -15.98
N PRO A 168 -2.80 9.89 -16.94
CA PRO A 168 -4.02 10.07 -17.74
C PRO A 168 -5.32 9.87 -16.94
N ARG A 169 -5.27 9.63 -15.62
CA ARG A 169 -6.41 9.71 -14.71
C ARG A 169 -6.66 11.12 -14.18
N ILE A 170 -5.68 12.04 -14.29
CA ILE A 170 -5.72 13.37 -13.68
C ILE A 170 -5.91 14.45 -14.75
N LYS A 171 -6.76 15.43 -14.46
CA LYS A 171 -6.96 16.62 -15.28
C LYS A 171 -7.02 17.87 -14.42
N VAL A 172 -6.09 18.78 -14.63
CA VAL A 172 -6.19 20.13 -14.09
C VAL A 172 -7.32 20.84 -14.84
N VAL A 173 -8.42 21.13 -14.14
CA VAL A 173 -9.61 21.78 -14.73
C VAL A 173 -9.58 23.29 -14.56
N ALA A 174 -8.86 23.79 -13.55
CA ALA A 174 -8.72 25.21 -13.26
C ALA A 174 -7.46 25.48 -12.41
N MET A 175 -7.05 26.74 -12.42
CA MET A 175 -6.02 27.29 -11.55
C MET A 175 -6.53 28.59 -10.91
N ALA A 176 -6.11 28.85 -9.67
CA ALA A 176 -6.30 30.13 -9.00
C ALA A 176 -4.92 30.71 -8.63
N GLU A 177 -4.74 32.01 -8.83
CA GLU A 177 -3.64 32.78 -8.26
C GLU A 177 -4.03 33.35 -6.89
N LYS A 178 -5.33 33.60 -6.67
CA LYS A 178 -5.82 34.31 -5.47
C LYS A 178 -6.90 33.55 -4.69
N PRO A 179 -6.90 33.62 -3.34
CA PRO A 179 -7.96 33.07 -2.49
C PRO A 179 -9.39 33.49 -2.88
N SER A 180 -9.54 34.68 -3.44
CA SER A 180 -10.81 35.27 -3.88
C SER A 180 -11.40 34.61 -5.14
N GLU A 181 -10.57 33.97 -5.99
CA GLU A 181 -11.01 33.29 -7.22
C GLU A 181 -11.59 31.90 -6.94
N VAL A 182 -11.03 31.21 -5.94
CA VAL A 182 -11.21 29.78 -5.66
C VAL A 182 -12.67 29.36 -5.57
N GLU A 183 -13.52 30.13 -4.89
CA GLU A 183 -14.94 29.80 -4.73
C GLU A 183 -15.71 29.84 -6.06
N SER A 184 -15.35 30.73 -6.99
CA SER A 184 -15.97 30.81 -8.32
C SER A 184 -15.55 29.62 -9.20
N LEU A 185 -14.29 29.20 -9.09
CA LEU A 185 -13.73 28.08 -9.83
C LEU A 185 -14.29 26.74 -9.32
N ILE A 186 -14.46 26.60 -8.01
CA ILE A 186 -15.16 25.46 -7.38
C ILE A 186 -16.57 25.29 -7.97
N LYS A 187 -17.37 26.37 -8.00
CA LYS A 187 -18.76 26.34 -8.52
C LYS A 187 -18.81 26.00 -10.01
N THR A 188 -17.87 26.52 -10.79
CA THR A 188 -17.82 26.39 -12.25
C THR A 188 -17.32 25.01 -12.69
N TYR A 189 -16.14 24.59 -12.19
CA TYR A 189 -15.43 23.41 -12.69
C TYR A 189 -15.69 22.13 -11.89
N LYS A 190 -16.20 22.26 -10.65
CA LYS A 190 -16.55 21.15 -9.74
C LYS A 190 -15.42 20.11 -9.61
N PRO A 191 -14.25 20.52 -9.07
CA PRO A 191 -13.09 19.63 -8.92
C PRO A 191 -13.38 18.50 -7.91
N ASP A 192 -12.81 17.33 -8.17
CA ASP A 192 -12.81 16.17 -7.27
C ASP A 192 -11.75 16.29 -6.15
N VAL A 193 -10.74 17.15 -6.34
CA VAL A 193 -9.66 17.41 -5.39
C VAL A 193 -9.04 18.80 -5.66
N MET A 194 -8.54 19.45 -4.61
CA MET A 194 -7.86 20.74 -4.68
C MET A 194 -6.43 20.62 -4.13
N THR A 195 -5.45 21.23 -4.79
CA THR A 195 -4.13 21.49 -4.19
C THR A 195 -4.07 22.93 -3.71
N LEU A 196 -3.59 23.15 -2.49
CA LEU A 196 -3.66 24.46 -1.83
C LEU A 196 -2.33 24.83 -1.16
N ASP A 197 -1.73 25.92 -1.60
CA ASP A 197 -0.59 26.53 -0.92
C ASP A 197 -0.98 27.13 0.44
N ILE A 198 -0.05 27.14 1.39
CA ILE A 198 -0.20 27.83 2.68
C ILE A 198 0.01 29.34 2.50
N HIS A 199 1.03 29.74 1.75
CA HIS A 199 1.52 31.12 1.73
C HIS A 199 1.00 31.88 0.51
N MET A 200 -0.12 32.58 0.68
CA MET A 200 -0.72 33.43 -0.37
C MET A 200 -0.97 34.86 0.13
N PRO A 201 -0.98 35.87 -0.75
CA PRO A 201 -1.45 37.22 -0.44
C PRO A 201 -2.94 37.26 -0.04
N GLU A 202 -3.34 38.32 0.64
CA GLU A 202 -4.73 38.62 1.10
C GLU A 202 -5.26 37.66 2.18
N MET A 203 -5.09 36.34 2.04
CA MET A 203 -5.55 35.30 2.96
C MET A 203 -4.68 34.04 2.79
N ASP A 204 -4.17 33.50 3.89
CA ASP A 204 -3.40 32.24 3.87
C ASP A 204 -4.27 31.02 3.56
N GLY A 205 -3.64 29.93 3.12
CA GLY A 205 -4.33 28.69 2.76
C GLY A 205 -5.08 28.02 3.91
N VAL A 206 -4.61 28.16 5.15
CA VAL A 206 -5.29 27.57 6.32
C VAL A 206 -6.59 28.33 6.62
N SER A 207 -6.56 29.66 6.59
CA SER A 207 -7.74 30.52 6.71
C SER A 207 -8.73 30.30 5.55
N LEU A 208 -8.23 30.13 4.32
CA LEU A 208 -9.09 29.82 3.17
C LEU A 208 -9.75 28.44 3.31
N LEU A 209 -8.99 27.42 3.75
CA LEU A 209 -9.53 26.07 4.00
C LEU A 209 -10.59 26.09 5.10
N LYS A 210 -10.34 26.76 6.23
CA LYS A 210 -11.32 26.95 7.33
C LYS A 210 -12.62 27.60 6.83
N LYS A 211 -12.54 28.53 5.86
CA LYS A 211 -13.71 29.16 5.23
C LYS A 211 -14.44 28.22 4.25
N LEU A 212 -13.70 27.45 3.45
CA LEU A 212 -14.27 26.63 2.38
C LEU A 212 -14.79 25.26 2.88
N PHE A 213 -14.05 24.56 3.73
CA PHE A 213 -14.32 23.16 4.11
C PHE A 213 -15.73 22.90 4.70
N PRO A 214 -16.35 23.80 5.49
CA PRO A 214 -17.73 23.63 5.94
C PRO A 214 -18.75 23.63 4.79
N VAL A 215 -18.57 24.51 3.81
CA VAL A 215 -19.50 24.75 2.70
C VAL A 215 -19.25 23.78 1.53
N TYR A 216 -17.98 23.52 1.21
CA TYR A 216 -17.53 22.72 0.08
C TYR A 216 -16.73 21.52 0.58
N SER A 217 -17.35 20.33 0.54
CA SER A 217 -16.68 19.07 0.89
C SER A 217 -15.76 18.61 -0.26
N ILE A 218 -14.67 19.33 -0.49
CA ILE A 218 -13.67 19.04 -1.52
C ILE A 218 -12.38 18.56 -0.84
N PRO A 219 -11.86 17.37 -1.19
CA PRO A 219 -10.58 16.89 -0.67
C PRO A 219 -9.47 17.89 -0.99
N THR A 220 -8.79 18.38 0.04
CA THR A 220 -7.72 19.38 -0.11
C THR A 220 -6.38 18.77 0.30
N VAL A 221 -5.38 18.92 -0.56
CA VAL A 221 -3.99 18.52 -0.31
C VAL A 221 -3.14 19.79 -0.22
N ILE A 222 -2.48 19.98 0.92
CA ILE A 222 -1.66 21.16 1.16
C ILE A 222 -0.34 21.05 0.38
N VAL A 223 0.13 22.16 -0.18
CA VAL A 223 1.40 22.23 -0.92
C VAL A 223 2.31 23.21 -0.18
N THR A 224 3.48 22.75 0.27
CA THR A 224 4.33 23.47 1.24
C THR A 224 5.82 23.37 0.90
N SER A 225 6.58 24.42 1.19
CA SER A 225 8.04 24.34 1.28
C SER A 225 8.40 23.65 2.60
N VAL A 226 9.22 22.60 2.56
CA VAL A 226 9.53 21.82 3.78
C VAL A 226 10.54 22.60 4.64
N THR A 227 10.00 23.54 5.41
CA THR A 227 10.71 24.41 6.36
C THR A 227 10.20 24.18 7.77
N LEU A 228 11.08 24.32 8.78
CA LEU A 228 10.72 24.14 10.19
C LEU A 228 9.67 25.16 10.68
N LYS A 229 9.45 26.25 9.92
CA LYS A 229 8.44 27.28 10.22
C LYS A 229 7.05 26.93 9.71
N GLU A 230 6.95 26.16 8.63
CA GLU A 230 5.65 25.75 8.05
C GLU A 230 5.01 24.56 8.76
N GLY A 231 5.79 23.76 9.52
CA GLY A 231 5.30 22.57 10.23
C GLY A 231 4.00 22.79 11.04
N PRO A 232 3.92 23.81 11.92
CA PRO A 232 2.68 24.14 12.64
C PRO A 232 1.50 24.50 11.72
N MET A 233 1.74 25.23 10.62
CA MET A 233 0.68 25.61 9.67
C MET A 233 0.16 24.41 8.86
N VAL A 234 1.03 23.44 8.54
CA VAL A 234 0.62 22.15 7.93
C VAL A 234 -0.26 21.36 8.90
N LEU A 235 0.07 21.36 10.20
CA LEU A 235 -0.74 20.69 11.23
C LEU A 235 -2.10 21.39 11.42
N ASP A 236 -2.12 22.72 11.54
CA ASP A 236 -3.37 23.50 11.60
C ASP A 236 -4.25 23.23 10.37
N ALA A 237 -3.68 23.06 9.18
CA ALA A 237 -4.43 22.74 7.96
C ALA A 237 -5.04 21.33 7.98
N LEU A 238 -4.33 20.34 8.53
CA LEU A 238 -4.85 18.97 8.73
C LEU A 238 -5.95 18.95 9.81
N GLU A 239 -5.76 19.68 10.92
CA GLU A 239 -6.81 19.93 11.93
C GLU A 239 -8.03 20.66 11.34
N SER A 240 -7.84 21.43 10.26
CA SER A 240 -8.89 22.17 9.53
C SER A 240 -9.52 21.39 8.36
N GLY A 241 -9.23 20.10 8.23
CA GLY A 241 -9.87 19.21 7.26
C GLY A 241 -9.10 18.95 5.96
N ALA A 242 -7.82 19.32 5.88
CA ALA A 242 -6.95 18.83 4.80
C ALA A 242 -6.75 17.32 4.93
N VAL A 243 -6.63 16.64 3.79
CA VAL A 243 -6.49 15.17 3.72
C VAL A 243 -5.03 14.75 3.90
N ASP A 244 -4.11 15.50 3.29
CA ASP A 244 -2.68 15.23 3.26
C ASP A 244 -1.92 16.50 2.84
N TYR A 245 -0.59 16.42 2.77
CA TYR A 245 0.29 17.44 2.22
C TYR A 245 1.30 16.86 1.22
N ILE A 246 1.85 17.75 0.38
CA ILE A 246 2.88 17.53 -0.62
C ILE A 246 3.96 18.60 -0.44
N HIS A 247 5.24 18.22 -0.57
CA HIS A 247 6.33 19.19 -0.65
C HIS A 247 6.41 19.79 -2.06
N LYS A 248 6.51 21.13 -2.17
CA LYS A 248 6.90 21.83 -3.42
C LYS A 248 8.26 21.28 -3.89
N PRO A 249 8.35 20.57 -5.03
CA PRO A 249 9.56 19.84 -5.40
C PRO A 249 10.70 20.77 -5.84
N GLY A 250 11.93 20.45 -5.43
CA GLY A 250 13.14 21.08 -5.95
C GLY A 250 13.50 20.59 -7.35
N MET A 251 14.27 21.40 -8.09
CA MET A 251 14.65 21.13 -9.49
C MET A 251 15.53 19.88 -9.71
N GLY A 252 16.11 19.30 -8.65
CA GLY A 252 17.11 18.23 -8.77
C GLY A 252 16.57 16.79 -8.77
N GLU A 253 15.42 16.53 -8.14
CA GLU A 253 14.97 15.16 -7.78
C GLU A 253 13.56 14.83 -8.34
N LEU A 254 13.12 15.61 -9.33
CA LEU A 254 11.71 15.69 -9.74
C LEU A 254 11.09 14.33 -10.12
N GLU A 255 11.81 13.48 -10.84
CA GLU A 255 11.29 12.19 -11.33
C GLU A 255 11.02 11.16 -10.22
N GLU A 256 11.70 11.23 -9.07
CA GLU A 256 11.40 10.35 -7.92
C GLU A 256 10.20 10.85 -7.11
N VAL A 257 10.00 12.17 -7.07
CA VAL A 257 8.92 12.82 -6.31
C VAL A 257 7.59 12.80 -7.08
N ILE A 258 7.61 12.88 -8.42
CA ILE A 258 6.41 12.87 -9.28
C ILE A 258 5.45 11.70 -8.98
N PRO A 259 5.89 10.42 -8.91
CA PRO A 259 5.00 9.32 -8.57
C PRO A 259 4.36 9.44 -7.18
N ILE A 260 5.05 10.06 -6.22
CA ILE A 260 4.54 10.26 -4.85
C ILE A 260 3.45 11.34 -4.85
N MET A 261 3.68 12.45 -5.55
CA MET A 261 2.71 13.54 -5.71
C MET A 261 1.42 13.06 -6.39
N ILE A 262 1.53 12.39 -7.54
CA ILE A 262 0.41 11.82 -8.29
C ILE A 262 -0.41 10.87 -7.40
N ASN A 263 0.25 9.95 -6.69
CA ASN A 263 -0.45 9.01 -5.81
C ASN A 263 -1.14 9.70 -4.62
N LYS A 264 -0.57 10.76 -4.04
CA LYS A 264 -1.23 11.56 -3.00
C LYS A 264 -2.49 12.27 -3.52
N ILE A 265 -2.45 12.89 -4.70
CA ILE A 265 -3.63 13.54 -5.31
C ILE A 265 -4.74 12.54 -5.62
N ILE A 266 -4.40 11.38 -6.21
CA ILE A 266 -5.38 10.33 -6.52
C ILE A 266 -5.98 9.73 -5.25
N THR A 267 -5.15 9.52 -4.22
CA THR A 267 -5.62 9.05 -2.90
C THR A 267 -6.58 10.06 -2.28
N ALA A 268 -6.25 11.35 -2.31
CA ALA A 268 -7.10 12.41 -1.77
C ALA A 268 -8.43 12.54 -2.51
N ALA A 269 -8.45 12.41 -3.85
CA ALA A 269 -9.69 12.36 -4.63
C ALA A 269 -10.62 11.17 -4.27
N THR A 270 -10.10 10.15 -3.56
CA THR A 270 -10.88 9.02 -3.03
C THR A 270 -11.11 9.09 -1.50
N ALA A 271 -10.71 10.17 -0.83
CA ALA A 271 -10.71 10.26 0.62
C ALA A 271 -12.10 10.42 1.23
N ASN A 272 -12.34 9.72 2.33
CA ASN A 272 -13.60 9.75 3.07
C ASN A 272 -13.70 11.02 3.95
N LEU A 273 -14.17 12.12 3.37
CA LEU A 273 -14.34 13.39 4.11
C LEU A 273 -15.37 13.32 5.26
N LYS A 274 -16.24 12.30 5.29
CA LYS A 274 -17.14 12.09 6.43
C LYS A 274 -16.36 11.71 7.68
N ALA A 275 -15.33 10.87 7.55
CA ALA A 275 -14.47 10.48 8.67
C ALA A 275 -13.76 11.69 9.31
N ILE A 276 -13.32 12.67 8.49
CA ILE A 276 -12.69 13.91 8.94
C ILE A 276 -13.68 14.70 9.83
N ARG A 277 -14.86 15.05 9.29
CA ARG A 277 -15.91 15.78 10.03
C ARG A 277 -16.42 15.03 11.28
N PHE A 278 -16.41 13.70 11.24
CA PHE A 278 -16.79 12.86 12.39
C PHE A 278 -15.79 12.96 13.55
N SER A 279 -14.51 13.26 13.27
CA SER A 279 -13.49 13.47 14.31
C SER A 279 -13.75 14.75 15.13
N GLU A 280 -14.21 15.82 14.47
CA GLU A 280 -14.56 17.11 15.11
C GLU A 280 -15.77 17.01 16.05
N THR A 281 -16.79 16.22 15.66
CA THR A 281 -18.12 16.28 16.28
C THR A 281 -18.21 15.51 17.61
N PHE A 282 -17.30 14.57 17.88
CA PHE A 282 -17.44 13.62 18.99
C PHE A 282 -16.68 14.00 20.27
N SER A 283 -17.45 14.23 21.34
CA SER A 283 -17.03 14.55 22.71
C SER A 283 -15.67 13.99 23.16
N THR A 284 -14.95 14.82 23.91
CA THR A 284 -13.64 14.58 24.57
C THR A 284 -13.76 13.66 25.80
N THR A 285 -14.72 12.74 25.80
CA THR A 285 -14.97 11.81 26.92
C THR A 285 -13.80 10.82 27.03
N LYS A 286 -12.84 11.13 27.90
CA LYS A 286 -11.66 10.30 28.17
C LYS A 286 -12.06 8.94 28.76
N VAL A 287 -11.34 7.89 28.37
CA VAL A 287 -11.52 6.54 28.88
C VAL A 287 -11.16 6.50 30.37
N VAL A 288 -12.15 6.30 31.24
CA VAL A 288 -11.96 6.28 32.69
C VAL A 288 -11.26 4.98 33.13
N SER A 289 -10.14 5.10 33.83
CA SER A 289 -9.42 3.97 34.41
C SER A 289 -8.96 4.27 35.85
N ASN A 290 -9.72 3.77 36.84
CA ASN A 290 -9.42 3.92 38.27
C ASN A 290 -8.47 2.83 38.80
N GLU A 291 -7.76 2.12 37.92
CA GLU A 291 -6.94 0.95 38.24
C GLU A 291 -5.51 1.13 37.70
N GLU A 292 -4.54 0.50 38.37
CA GLU A 292 -3.17 0.40 37.89
C GLU A 292 -3.09 -0.19 36.46
N ILE A 293 -2.33 0.49 35.62
CA ILE A 293 -2.04 0.08 34.25
C ILE A 293 -0.70 -0.68 34.20
N ASP A 294 -0.65 -1.77 33.45
CA ASP A 294 0.53 -2.63 33.37
C ASP A 294 1.60 -2.02 32.46
N ASN A 295 2.64 -1.53 33.12
CA ASN A 295 3.81 -0.88 32.56
C ASN A 295 4.79 -1.85 31.83
N SER A 296 4.55 -3.17 31.89
CA SER A 296 5.32 -4.18 31.16
C SER A 296 4.81 -4.46 29.74
N ILE A 297 3.74 -3.78 29.32
CA ILE A 297 3.12 -3.90 28.00
C ILE A 297 3.48 -2.67 27.14
N LEU A 298 3.82 -2.91 25.88
CA LEU A 298 4.11 -1.84 24.91
C LEU A 298 2.97 -1.73 23.88
N ILE A 299 2.54 -0.52 23.57
CA ILE A 299 1.61 -0.26 22.46
C ILE A 299 2.43 0.23 21.25
N ALA A 300 2.17 -0.30 20.07
CA ALA A 300 2.80 0.13 18.82
C ALA A 300 1.73 0.57 17.82
N ILE A 301 1.83 1.80 17.29
CA ILE A 301 0.86 2.39 16.37
C ILE A 301 1.51 2.77 15.04
N GLY A 302 0.80 2.55 13.93
CA GLY A 302 1.25 2.87 12.58
C GLY A 302 0.18 3.58 11.75
N SER A 303 0.57 4.63 11.02
CA SER A 303 -0.37 5.52 10.31
C SER A 303 0.27 6.32 9.17
N SER A 304 -0.54 6.81 8.22
CA SER A 304 -0.07 7.63 7.09
C SER A 304 -1.07 8.75 6.77
N THR A 305 -1.63 8.82 5.55
CA THR A 305 -2.65 9.83 5.16
C THR A 305 -3.89 9.81 6.07
N GLY A 306 -4.27 10.99 6.59
CA GLY A 306 -5.26 11.15 7.67
C GLY A 306 -4.80 10.69 9.07
N GLY A 307 -3.56 10.21 9.19
CA GLY A 307 -3.02 9.58 10.39
C GLY A 307 -2.73 10.53 11.54
N THR A 308 -2.39 11.79 11.26
CA THR A 308 -2.22 12.85 12.28
C THR A 308 -3.48 13.05 13.09
N GLU A 309 -4.62 13.21 12.41
CA GLU A 309 -5.93 13.36 13.03
C GLU A 309 -6.43 12.08 13.70
N ALA A 310 -6.17 10.92 13.11
CA ALA A 310 -6.49 9.64 13.75
C ALA A 310 -5.71 9.45 15.07
N LEU A 311 -4.43 9.82 15.10
CA LEU A 311 -3.60 9.79 16.31
C LEU A 311 -4.06 10.82 17.35
N ARG A 312 -4.35 12.07 16.93
CA ARG A 312 -4.90 13.11 17.82
C ARG A 312 -6.22 12.65 18.47
N SER A 313 -7.14 12.12 17.68
CA SER A 313 -8.46 11.62 18.13
C SER A 313 -8.35 10.34 19.00
N LEU A 314 -7.30 9.52 18.82
CA LEU A 314 -7.02 8.35 19.65
C LEU A 314 -6.38 8.74 20.99
N LEU A 315 -5.26 9.48 20.95
CA LEU A 315 -4.42 9.78 22.11
C LEU A 315 -5.13 10.69 23.12
N THR A 316 -5.81 11.74 22.67
CA THR A 316 -6.52 12.70 23.55
C THR A 316 -7.66 12.07 24.36
N ARG A 317 -8.13 10.86 23.98
CA ARG A 317 -9.14 10.09 24.72
C ARG A 317 -8.55 9.03 25.65
N LEU A 318 -7.25 8.77 25.61
CA LEU A 318 -6.60 7.85 26.56
C LEU A 318 -6.61 8.44 27.99
N PRO A 319 -6.56 7.59 29.04
CA PRO A 319 -6.41 8.05 30.41
C PRO A 319 -5.04 8.71 30.65
N LYS A 320 -4.91 9.48 31.74
CA LYS A 320 -3.66 10.13 32.14
C LYS A 320 -2.49 9.16 32.38
N ASN A 321 -2.80 7.97 32.88
CA ASN A 321 -1.82 6.89 33.00
C ASN A 321 -1.92 6.01 31.75
N ILE A 322 -0.81 5.68 31.11
CA ILE A 322 -0.73 4.79 29.94
C ILE A 322 0.52 3.90 29.99
N PRO A 323 0.48 2.70 29.38
CA PRO A 323 1.71 2.00 29.05
C PRO A 323 2.52 2.84 28.04
N PRO A 324 3.82 2.58 27.86
CA PRO A 324 4.58 3.20 26.77
C PRO A 324 3.90 2.98 25.40
N ILE A 325 3.95 4.00 24.54
CA ILE A 325 3.45 3.94 23.16
C ILE A 325 4.55 4.34 22.19
N VAL A 326 4.82 3.53 21.18
CA VAL A 326 5.72 3.86 20.05
C VAL A 326 4.93 4.02 18.76
N ILE A 327 5.21 5.07 17.99
CA ILE A 327 4.41 5.48 16.84
C ILE A 327 5.30 5.64 15.60
N ALA A 328 4.92 4.99 14.49
CA ALA A 328 5.44 5.27 13.16
C ALA A 328 4.33 5.93 12.32
N GLN A 329 4.35 7.27 12.26
CA GLN A 329 3.57 8.05 11.30
C GLN A 329 4.45 8.31 10.07
N HIS A 330 3.94 8.10 8.85
CA HIS A 330 4.66 8.55 7.65
C HIS A 330 4.68 10.08 7.62
N ILE A 331 5.86 10.69 7.78
CA ILE A 331 6.06 12.14 7.93
C ILE A 331 7.48 12.57 7.50
N PRO A 332 7.67 13.75 6.86
CA PRO A 332 8.99 14.31 6.58
C PRO A 332 9.79 14.64 7.85
N PRO A 333 11.14 14.69 7.77
CA PRO A 333 12.03 15.00 8.89
C PRO A 333 11.69 16.28 9.65
N VAL A 334 11.19 17.27 8.92
CA VAL A 334 10.93 18.63 9.40
C VAL A 334 9.63 18.73 10.21
N PHE A 335 8.73 17.74 10.10
CA PHE A 335 7.38 17.80 10.68
C PHE A 335 7.14 16.82 11.84
N SER A 336 7.95 15.77 12.00
CA SER A 336 7.81 14.80 13.12
C SER A 336 7.92 15.45 14.50
N LYS A 337 8.89 16.35 14.68
CA LYS A 337 9.08 17.12 15.92
C LYS A 337 7.87 17.99 16.25
N ALA A 338 7.44 18.82 15.29
CA ALA A 338 6.28 19.70 15.45
C ALA A 338 4.99 18.91 15.74
N PHE A 339 4.79 17.76 15.08
CA PHE A 339 3.65 16.88 15.31
C PHE A 339 3.66 16.27 16.73
N ALA A 340 4.82 15.83 17.20
CA ALA A 340 4.95 15.29 18.55
C ALA A 340 4.73 16.36 19.63
N ASP A 341 5.27 17.57 19.44
CA ASP A 341 5.07 18.69 20.35
C ASP A 341 3.59 19.14 20.38
N ARG A 342 2.93 19.19 19.23
CA ARG A 342 1.48 19.47 19.14
C ARG A 342 0.64 18.43 19.86
N LEU A 343 0.98 17.14 19.76
CA LEU A 343 0.31 16.10 20.54
C LEU A 343 0.57 16.24 22.05
N ASN A 344 1.74 16.74 22.46
CA ASN A 344 2.10 16.97 23.85
C ASN A 344 1.28 18.10 24.50
N GLU A 345 0.94 19.16 23.73
CA GLU A 345 0.00 20.21 24.18
C GLU A 345 -1.40 19.68 24.50
N LEU A 346 -1.81 18.58 23.85
CA LEU A 346 -3.18 18.08 23.84
C LEU A 346 -3.42 16.88 24.77
N CYS A 347 -2.37 16.28 25.35
CA CYS A 347 -2.44 15.04 26.13
C CYS A 347 -2.08 15.22 27.61
N ASP A 348 -2.60 14.34 28.48
CA ASP A 348 -2.32 14.36 29.93
C ASP A 348 -0.96 13.71 30.30
N PHE A 349 -0.22 13.23 29.30
CA PHE A 349 1.00 12.43 29.37
C PHE A 349 2.01 12.94 28.33
N ASN A 350 3.30 12.62 28.52
CA ASN A 350 4.38 13.15 27.71
C ASN A 350 4.34 12.57 26.28
N VAL A 351 4.32 13.41 25.26
CA VAL A 351 4.49 13.03 23.86
C VAL A 351 5.75 13.71 23.31
N LYS A 352 6.59 12.97 22.59
CA LYS A 352 7.84 13.51 22.04
C LYS A 352 8.29 12.76 20.79
N GLU A 353 9.10 13.42 20.00
CA GLU A 353 9.92 12.77 18.98
C GLU A 353 10.99 11.90 19.65
N ALA A 354 11.20 10.70 19.11
CA ALA A 354 12.04 9.69 19.72
C ALA A 354 13.54 9.96 19.51
N SER A 355 14.32 9.78 20.57
CA SER A 355 15.76 10.01 20.61
C SER A 355 16.54 8.69 20.64
N ASN A 356 17.68 8.62 19.93
CA ASN A 356 18.49 7.40 19.89
C ASN A 356 19.04 7.03 21.28
N GLY A 357 18.83 5.78 21.70
CA GLY A 357 19.36 5.22 22.95
C GLY A 357 18.51 5.47 24.19
N GLU A 358 17.39 6.20 24.10
CA GLU A 358 16.55 6.50 25.26
C GLU A 358 15.76 5.29 25.78
N GLU A 359 15.41 5.31 27.06
CA GLU A 359 14.61 4.26 27.69
C GLU A 359 13.10 4.46 27.40
N VAL A 360 12.42 3.36 27.10
CA VAL A 360 10.97 3.30 26.84
C VAL A 360 10.24 3.16 28.17
N LEU A 361 9.55 4.22 28.60
CA LEU A 361 8.95 4.37 29.92
C LEU A 361 7.42 4.58 29.85
N PRO A 362 6.68 4.22 30.91
CA PRO A 362 5.25 4.54 31.04
C PRO A 362 4.96 6.03 30.95
N ASN A 363 3.70 6.39 30.67
CA ASN A 363 3.24 7.78 30.51
C ASN A 363 4.05 8.59 29.48
N ASN A 364 4.69 7.90 28.52
CA ASN A 364 5.42 8.48 27.39
C ASN A 364 4.92 7.89 26.06
N VAL A 365 4.78 8.77 25.07
CA VAL A 365 4.49 8.45 23.67
C VAL A 365 5.66 8.93 22.81
N TYR A 366 6.21 8.02 22.01
CA TYR A 366 7.43 8.22 21.24
C TYR A 366 7.11 8.17 19.74
N VAL A 367 7.20 9.31 19.07
CA VAL A 367 6.96 9.46 17.62
C VAL A 367 8.28 9.27 16.87
N ALA A 368 8.30 8.41 15.87
CA ALA A 368 9.47 8.19 15.03
C ALA A 368 9.87 9.48 14.27
N PRO A 369 11.14 9.92 14.34
CA PRO A 369 11.62 11.07 13.55
C PRO A 369 11.55 10.79 12.05
N GLY A 370 11.09 11.77 11.29
CA GLY A 370 10.93 11.70 9.84
C GLY A 370 12.27 11.52 9.12
N GLY A 371 12.29 10.75 8.04
CA GLY A 371 13.52 10.42 7.30
C GLY A 371 14.52 9.54 8.03
N GLN A 372 14.23 9.08 9.25
CA GLN A 372 15.02 8.07 9.98
C GLN A 372 14.18 6.81 10.23
N GLN A 373 14.82 5.69 10.58
CA GLN A 373 14.12 4.50 11.05
C GLN A 373 14.16 4.41 12.58
N MET A 374 13.04 4.00 13.19
CA MET A 374 12.91 3.79 14.64
C MET A 374 12.62 2.32 14.94
N LYS A 375 13.44 1.70 15.79
CA LYS A 375 13.21 0.34 16.31
C LYS A 375 13.29 0.29 17.84
N VAL A 376 12.55 -0.64 18.45
CA VAL A 376 12.64 -0.94 19.89
C VAL A 376 13.55 -2.14 20.08
N LYS A 377 14.47 -2.04 21.04
CA LYS A 377 15.35 -3.14 21.47
C LYS A 377 15.23 -3.37 22.97
N LYS A 378 15.57 -4.59 23.40
CA LYS A 378 15.74 -4.92 24.82
C LYS A 378 17.23 -4.99 25.15
N ARG A 379 17.70 -4.16 26.08
CA ARG A 379 19.11 -4.05 26.51
C ARG A 379 19.16 -4.13 28.04
N ALA A 380 19.95 -5.06 28.59
CA ALA A 380 20.06 -5.28 30.05
C ALA A 380 18.69 -5.37 30.78
N GLY A 381 17.71 -6.05 30.17
CA GLY A 381 16.35 -6.17 30.69
C GLY A 381 15.41 -4.99 30.38
N LYS A 382 15.94 -3.77 30.28
CA LYS A 382 15.22 -2.54 29.90
C LYS A 382 14.85 -2.51 28.41
N LEU A 383 13.84 -1.70 28.06
CA LEU A 383 13.48 -1.39 26.68
C LEU A 383 14.11 -0.05 26.28
N THR A 384 14.74 0.00 25.10
CA THR A 384 15.43 1.19 24.58
C THR A 384 15.07 1.43 23.13
N ILE A 385 14.89 2.69 22.73
CA ILE A 385 14.73 3.07 21.33
C ILE A 385 16.10 3.13 20.65
N GLU A 386 16.17 2.68 19.40
CA GLU A 386 17.31 2.90 18.51
C GLU A 386 16.82 3.60 17.24
N VAL A 387 17.15 4.89 17.13
CA VAL A 387 16.92 5.70 15.93
C VAL A 387 18.18 5.66 15.08
N ASN A 388 18.04 5.40 13.79
CA ASN A 388 19.14 5.10 12.90
C ASN A 388 18.79 5.43 11.43
N ASP A 389 19.81 5.35 10.57
CA ASP A 389 19.69 5.73 9.16
C ASP A 389 19.49 4.54 8.20
N ASP A 390 19.05 3.37 8.69
CA ASP A 390 18.82 2.18 7.86
C ASP A 390 17.92 2.49 6.63
N PRO A 391 18.07 1.78 5.50
CA PRO A 391 17.36 2.08 4.27
C PRO A 391 15.81 2.13 4.40
N PRO A 392 15.11 2.85 3.50
CA PRO A 392 13.64 2.85 3.47
C PRO A 392 13.05 1.46 3.30
N VAL A 393 12.10 1.09 4.17
CA VAL A 393 11.32 -0.16 4.07
C VAL A 393 9.95 0.18 3.50
N ASN A 394 9.47 -0.60 2.53
CA ASN A 394 8.24 -0.29 1.78
C ASN A 394 8.22 1.14 1.17
N ARG A 395 9.40 1.69 0.84
CA ARG A 395 9.66 3.09 0.42
C ARG A 395 9.44 4.17 1.50
N HIS A 396 9.28 3.78 2.76
CA HIS A 396 9.03 4.68 3.88
C HIS A 396 10.17 4.69 4.90
N LYS A 397 10.41 5.86 5.49
CA LYS A 397 11.42 6.16 6.50
C LYS A 397 10.92 7.37 7.31
N PRO A 398 10.30 7.17 8.49
CA PRO A 398 10.11 5.91 9.19
C PRO A 398 9.12 4.97 8.49
N SER A 399 9.38 3.66 8.61
CA SER A 399 8.47 2.60 8.18
C SER A 399 7.76 1.93 9.36
N VAL A 400 6.49 1.59 9.17
CA VAL A 400 5.67 0.87 10.16
C VAL A 400 6.05 -0.60 10.26
N ASP A 401 6.33 -1.30 9.14
CA ASP A 401 6.80 -2.70 9.18
C ASP A 401 8.11 -2.80 10.00
N TYR A 402 9.02 -1.85 9.82
CA TYR A 402 10.30 -1.79 10.52
C TYR A 402 10.12 -1.62 12.04
N LEU A 403 9.26 -0.68 12.47
CA LEU A 403 8.93 -0.51 13.89
C LEU A 403 8.26 -1.77 14.46
N PHE A 404 7.19 -2.25 13.83
CA PHE A 404 6.38 -3.35 14.33
C PHE A 404 7.14 -4.67 14.42
N ASP A 405 8.01 -4.98 13.45
CA ASP A 405 8.84 -6.18 13.52
C ASP A 405 9.81 -6.13 14.72
N SER A 406 10.43 -4.97 14.98
CA SER A 406 11.31 -4.79 16.15
C SER A 406 10.57 -4.92 17.49
N VAL A 407 9.36 -4.35 17.60
CA VAL A 407 8.49 -4.51 18.77
C VAL A 407 8.12 -5.98 18.98
N SER A 408 7.81 -6.71 17.90
CA SER A 408 7.50 -8.14 17.99
C SER A 408 8.70 -8.96 18.51
N HIS A 409 9.93 -8.57 18.17
CA HIS A 409 11.16 -9.18 18.68
C HIS A 409 11.44 -8.81 20.14
N ALA A 410 11.17 -7.57 20.57
CA ALA A 410 11.43 -7.10 21.93
C ALA A 410 10.39 -7.57 22.97
N MET A 411 9.12 -7.74 22.57
CA MET A 411 7.99 -7.93 23.47
C MET A 411 7.29 -9.29 23.37
N GLY A 412 7.35 -9.97 22.22
CA GLY A 412 6.53 -11.17 21.97
C GLY A 412 5.04 -10.85 22.13
N SER A 413 4.35 -11.58 23.01
CA SER A 413 2.93 -11.38 23.30
C SER A 413 2.61 -10.15 24.18
N LYS A 414 3.61 -9.55 24.85
CA LYS A 414 3.43 -8.40 25.76
C LYS A 414 3.30 -7.05 25.04
N CYS A 415 2.53 -7.02 23.95
CA CYS A 415 2.28 -5.79 23.22
C CYS A 415 0.90 -5.77 22.50
N VAL A 416 0.48 -4.54 22.16
CA VAL A 416 -0.71 -4.28 21.34
C VAL A 416 -0.29 -3.52 20.09
N GLY A 417 -0.53 -4.11 18.91
CA GLY A 417 -0.29 -3.46 17.62
C GLY A 417 -1.55 -2.80 17.07
N VAL A 418 -1.44 -1.58 16.53
CA VAL A 418 -2.58 -0.80 16.02
C VAL A 418 -2.22 -0.18 14.67
N ILE A 419 -2.94 -0.56 13.60
CA ILE A 419 -2.79 0.05 12.27
C ILE A 419 -3.97 0.97 11.97
N LEU A 420 -3.69 2.21 11.60
CA LEU A 420 -4.68 3.27 11.33
C LEU A 420 -4.69 3.66 9.84
N THR A 421 -5.57 4.59 9.50
CA THR A 421 -5.71 5.22 8.17
C THR A 421 -4.37 5.55 7.50
N GLY A 422 -4.30 5.29 6.20
CA GLY A 422 -3.11 5.50 5.40
C GLY A 422 -3.13 4.80 4.04
N MET A 423 -2.31 5.29 3.11
CA MET A 423 -2.15 4.72 1.77
C MET A 423 -1.17 3.53 1.78
N GLY A 424 -1.36 2.57 0.86
CA GLY A 424 -0.45 1.44 0.69
C GLY A 424 -0.68 0.32 1.71
N SER A 425 0.39 -0.38 2.09
CA SER A 425 0.32 -1.58 2.94
C SER A 425 1.48 -1.69 3.93
N ASP A 426 2.18 -0.60 4.23
CA ASP A 426 3.24 -0.62 5.26
C ASP A 426 2.63 -0.91 6.65
N GLY A 427 3.37 -1.63 7.49
CA GLY A 427 2.91 -2.12 8.79
C GLY A 427 2.07 -3.39 8.72
N ALA A 428 1.55 -3.79 7.55
CA ALA A 428 0.70 -4.97 7.44
C ALA A 428 1.46 -6.28 7.72
N ARG A 429 2.76 -6.36 7.40
CA ARG A 429 3.59 -7.56 7.64
C ARG A 429 4.14 -7.56 9.07
N GLY A 430 4.54 -6.40 9.58
CA GLY A 430 4.94 -6.21 10.97
C GLY A 430 3.79 -6.52 11.94
N LEU A 431 2.56 -6.11 11.62
CA LEU A 431 1.37 -6.44 12.42
C LEU A 431 1.07 -7.94 12.38
N LEU A 432 1.34 -8.62 11.25
CA LEU A 432 1.23 -10.07 11.18
C LEU A 432 2.32 -10.77 12.02
N ASN A 433 3.53 -10.22 12.08
CA ASN A 433 4.62 -10.74 12.92
C ASN A 433 4.32 -10.53 14.42
N LEU A 434 3.72 -9.39 14.79
CA LEU A 434 3.15 -9.15 16.12
C LEU A 434 2.09 -10.21 16.45
N ARG A 435 1.06 -10.39 15.61
CA ARG A 435 -0.02 -11.39 15.82
C ARG A 435 0.53 -12.82 15.95
N LYS A 436 1.49 -13.20 15.09
CA LYS A 436 2.14 -14.53 15.12
C LYS A 436 2.93 -14.80 16.41
N ARG A 437 3.34 -13.76 17.14
CA ARG A 437 3.99 -13.85 18.45
C ARG A 437 3.01 -13.72 19.63
N GLY A 438 1.70 -13.79 19.36
CA GLY A 438 0.64 -13.73 20.38
C GLY A 438 0.26 -12.31 20.83
N ALA A 439 0.81 -11.27 20.19
CA ALA A 439 0.39 -9.90 20.44
C ALA A 439 -1.06 -9.68 19.99
N ARG A 440 -1.76 -8.72 20.62
CA ARG A 440 -3.13 -8.36 20.26
C ARG A 440 -3.11 -7.28 19.19
N THR A 441 -3.90 -7.41 18.12
CA THR A 441 -3.78 -6.53 16.95
C THR A 441 -5.10 -5.91 16.51
N ILE A 442 -5.09 -4.59 16.30
CA ILE A 442 -6.25 -3.79 15.87
C ILE A 442 -5.94 -3.16 14.51
N ALA A 443 -6.93 -3.20 13.61
CA ALA A 443 -7.01 -2.33 12.45
C ALA A 443 -8.17 -1.34 12.61
N GLN A 444 -8.00 -0.11 12.13
CA GLN A 444 -9.09 0.83 11.94
C GLN A 444 -10.05 0.33 10.84
N ASP A 445 -11.35 0.59 10.99
CA ASP A 445 -12.36 0.24 9.99
C ASP A 445 -12.41 1.20 8.79
N GLN A 446 -13.11 0.78 7.73
CA GLN A 446 -13.25 1.55 6.50
C GLN A 446 -14.02 2.85 6.71
N ASP A 447 -15.08 2.84 7.52
CA ASP A 447 -16.01 3.97 7.67
C ASP A 447 -15.40 5.14 8.45
N SER A 448 -14.47 4.87 9.38
CA SER A 448 -13.72 5.91 10.10
C SER A 448 -12.34 6.23 9.51
N CYS A 449 -11.83 5.43 8.56
CA CYS A 449 -10.61 5.78 7.84
C CYS A 449 -10.85 6.95 6.86
N VAL A 450 -9.88 7.85 6.76
CA VAL A 450 -9.78 8.82 5.65
C VAL A 450 -9.33 8.11 4.38
N VAL A 451 -8.35 7.19 4.53
CA VAL A 451 -7.80 6.33 3.48
C VAL A 451 -7.69 4.90 4.01
N PHE A 452 -8.50 3.98 3.48
CA PHE A 452 -8.54 2.57 3.89
C PHE A 452 -7.54 1.71 3.09
N GLY A 453 -6.26 2.07 3.12
CA GLY A 453 -5.16 1.32 2.50
C GLY A 453 -4.44 0.41 3.50
N MET A 454 -3.67 1.01 4.41
CA MET A 454 -2.85 0.26 5.40
C MET A 454 -3.69 -0.70 6.27
N PRO A 455 -4.88 -0.31 6.80
CA PRO A 455 -5.72 -1.24 7.53
C PRO A 455 -6.28 -2.36 6.65
N LYS A 456 -6.64 -2.07 5.40
CA LYS A 456 -7.11 -3.07 4.43
C LYS A 456 -6.03 -4.12 4.15
N GLY A 457 -4.81 -3.71 3.84
CA GLY A 457 -3.70 -4.63 3.61
C GLY A 457 -3.39 -5.50 4.84
N ALA A 458 -3.53 -4.95 6.04
CA ALA A 458 -3.41 -5.70 7.29
C ALA A 458 -4.56 -6.69 7.53
N ILE A 459 -5.79 -6.35 7.12
CA ILE A 459 -6.95 -7.26 7.18
C ILE A 459 -6.79 -8.40 6.17
N GLU A 460 -6.42 -8.10 4.92
CA GLU A 460 -6.23 -9.07 3.84
C GLU A 460 -5.08 -10.07 4.12
N LEU A 461 -4.01 -9.63 4.80
CA LEU A 461 -2.94 -10.53 5.28
C LEU A 461 -3.29 -11.32 6.55
N GLY A 462 -4.49 -11.15 7.12
CA GLY A 462 -4.86 -11.75 8.40
C GLY A 462 -4.05 -11.22 9.58
N ALA A 463 -3.47 -10.02 9.47
CA ALA A 463 -2.68 -9.38 10.52
C ALA A 463 -3.56 -8.78 11.63
N ALA A 464 -4.76 -8.29 11.29
CA ALA A 464 -5.72 -7.71 12.22
C ALA A 464 -6.53 -8.79 12.98
N GLU A 465 -6.45 -8.81 14.31
CA GLU A 465 -7.30 -9.65 15.17
C GLU A 465 -8.66 -8.99 15.44
N LYS A 466 -8.71 -7.66 15.44
CA LYS A 466 -9.95 -6.86 15.45
C LYS A 466 -9.92 -5.79 14.35
N VAL A 467 -11.10 -5.48 13.82
CA VAL A 467 -11.35 -4.27 13.03
C VAL A 467 -12.32 -3.41 13.83
N LEU A 468 -12.03 -2.12 14.00
CA LEU A 468 -12.78 -1.23 14.91
C LEU A 468 -12.91 0.20 14.35
N PRO A 469 -14.04 0.88 14.58
CA PRO A 469 -14.13 2.33 14.41
C PRO A 469 -13.07 3.03 15.27
N LEU A 470 -12.44 4.08 14.74
CA LEU A 470 -11.43 4.89 15.44
C LEU A 470 -11.83 5.24 16.88
N MET A 471 -13.08 5.68 17.05
CA MET A 471 -13.72 6.01 18.33
C MET A 471 -13.70 4.89 19.38
N ARG A 472 -13.57 3.62 18.95
CA ARG A 472 -13.56 2.42 19.81
C ARG A 472 -12.17 1.82 20.01
N ILE A 473 -11.13 2.38 19.36
CA ILE A 473 -9.75 1.92 19.52
C ILE A 473 -9.22 2.24 20.94
N PRO A 474 -9.38 3.45 21.51
CA PRO A 474 -8.92 3.74 22.89
C PRO A 474 -9.47 2.78 23.95
N ASP A 475 -10.80 2.57 23.97
CA ASP A 475 -11.49 1.59 24.84
C ASP A 475 -10.85 0.20 24.73
N ASN A 476 -10.58 -0.23 23.48
CA ASN A 476 -10.06 -1.57 23.21
C ASN A 476 -8.58 -1.72 23.55
N ILE A 477 -7.75 -0.68 23.37
CA ILE A 477 -6.35 -0.69 23.82
C ILE A 477 -6.31 -0.93 25.33
N ILE A 478 -7.00 -0.11 26.12
CA ILE A 478 -7.01 -0.24 27.59
C ILE A 478 -7.59 -1.60 28.03
N ARG A 479 -8.66 -2.09 27.37
CA ARG A 479 -9.23 -3.41 27.65
C ARG A 479 -8.29 -4.58 27.29
N LEU A 480 -7.46 -4.45 26.26
CA LEU A 480 -6.47 -5.46 25.87
C LEU A 480 -5.26 -5.46 26.81
N VAL A 481 -4.75 -4.28 27.17
CA VAL A 481 -3.69 -4.09 28.18
C VAL A 481 -4.08 -4.79 29.49
N LYS A 482 -5.29 -4.51 30.02
CA LYS A 482 -5.80 -5.17 31.23
C LYS A 482 -5.92 -6.70 31.10
N LYS A 483 -6.21 -7.22 29.91
CA LYS A 483 -6.27 -8.68 29.66
C LYS A 483 -4.90 -9.34 29.60
N ILE A 484 -3.89 -8.66 29.07
CA ILE A 484 -2.51 -9.18 29.01
C ILE A 484 -1.86 -9.18 30.41
N ARG A 485 -2.23 -8.25 31.31
CA ARG A 485 -1.80 -8.27 32.73
C ARG A 485 -2.27 -9.54 33.47
N ALA A 486 -3.37 -10.13 33.04
CA ALA A 486 -4.07 -11.21 33.73
C ALA A 486 -3.79 -12.63 33.18
N ALA A 487 -2.74 -12.79 32.35
CA ALA A 487 -2.39 -14.03 31.66
C ALA A 487 -0.86 -14.25 31.62
#